data_AF-A0A954LGQ0-F1
#
_entry.id   AF-A0A954LGQ0-F1
#
_cell.length_a   1.000
_cell.length_b   1.000
_cell.length_c   1.000
_cell.angle_alpha   90.00
_cell.angle_beta   90.00
_cell.angle_gamma   90.00
#
_symmetry.space_group_name_H-M   'P 1'
#
loop_
_entity.id
_entity.type
_entity.pdbx_description
1 polymer ?
#
loop_
_entity_poly.entity_id
_entity_poly.type
_entity_poly.pdbx_seq_one_letter_code
_entity_poly.pdbx_strand_id
1 'polypeptide(L)'
;MIIDVDRVNQLHKETVERWHSEPVTNSYEGIWSIVCRQHSFNFLLWHEEDIARSPNVGDQKIAQVKRAIDGYNQNRNDWIEKIDDWITGYLMEARTSPSLNAPLNTETPGSVIDRLSIMSLRIYHMFEQCQRSDSTDEHIRG
;
A
#
# COMPACT_ATOMS: atom_id res chain seq x y z
N MET A 1 -21.68 -3.29 2.87
CA MET A 1 -20.43 -4.09 2.93
C MET A 1 -19.51 -3.37 3.90
N ILE A 2 -18.93 -4.06 4.88
CA ILE A 2 -18.17 -3.43 5.98
C ILE A 2 -16.89 -2.75 5.50
N ILE A 3 -16.28 -3.34 4.47
CA ILE A 3 -15.17 -2.75 3.74
C ILE A 3 -15.67 -2.47 2.33
N ASP A 4 -15.77 -1.19 1.99
CA ASP A 4 -16.11 -0.74 0.66
C ASP A 4 -14.84 -0.57 -0.18
N VAL A 5 -14.81 -1.19 -1.36
CA VAL A 5 -13.65 -1.18 -2.27
C VAL A 5 -13.38 0.25 -2.76
N ASP A 6 -14.43 1.04 -3.01
CA ASP A 6 -14.27 2.42 -3.43
C ASP A 6 -13.62 3.26 -2.33
N ARG A 7 -14.03 3.03 -1.07
CA ARG A 7 -13.41 3.68 0.09
C ARG A 7 -11.96 3.25 0.31
N VAL A 8 -11.62 1.97 0.11
CA VAL A 8 -10.22 1.50 0.16
C VAL A 8 -9.37 2.20 -0.89
N ASN A 9 -9.86 2.25 -2.14
CA ASN A 9 -9.15 2.92 -3.23
C ASN A 9 -8.99 4.42 -2.99
N GLN A 10 -10.03 5.08 -2.47
CA GLN A 10 -9.98 6.48 -2.10
C GLN A 10 -8.93 6.72 -1.01
N LEU A 11 -8.93 5.91 0.05
CA LEU A 11 -7.94 6.00 1.13
C LEU A 11 -6.53 5.90 0.56
N HIS A 12 -6.25 4.84 -0.23
CA HIS A 12 -4.93 4.64 -0.82
C HIS A 12 -4.52 5.83 -1.69
N LYS A 13 -5.40 6.31 -2.56
CA LYS A 13 -5.10 7.44 -3.43
C LYS A 13 -4.74 8.70 -2.62
N GLU A 14 -5.61 9.09 -1.68
CA GLU A 14 -5.41 10.27 -0.85
C GLU A 14 -4.13 10.19 -0.02
N THR A 15 -3.82 9.03 0.55
CA THR A 15 -2.61 8.86 1.35
C THR A 15 -1.34 8.81 0.51
N VAL A 16 -1.36 8.19 -0.67
CA VAL A 16 -0.21 8.22 -1.58
C VAL A 16 0.10 9.66 -1.95
N GLU A 17 -0.88 10.43 -2.41
CA GLU A 17 -0.68 11.84 -2.78
C GLU A 17 -0.15 12.66 -1.59
N ARG A 18 -0.78 12.52 -0.42
CA ARG A 18 -0.38 13.26 0.78
C ARG A 18 1.03 12.91 1.24
N TRP A 19 1.39 11.62 1.34
CA TRP A 19 2.67 11.20 1.90
C TRP A 19 3.89 11.52 1.03
N HIS A 20 3.69 11.91 -0.23
CA HIS A 20 4.76 12.48 -1.05
C HIS A 20 5.10 13.93 -0.70
N SER A 21 4.20 14.65 -0.01
CA SER A 21 4.38 16.06 0.38
C SER A 21 4.44 16.26 1.90
N GLU A 22 3.94 15.29 2.66
CA GLU A 22 3.80 15.35 4.12
C GLU A 22 4.32 14.06 4.77
N PRO A 23 4.65 14.08 6.08
CA PRO A 23 5.03 12.87 6.80
C PRO A 23 3.97 11.76 6.75
N VAL A 24 4.43 10.51 6.81
CA VAL A 24 3.55 9.34 6.88
C VAL A 24 2.80 9.32 8.22
N THR A 25 1.55 9.80 8.20
CA THR A 25 0.64 9.78 9.35
C THR A 25 -0.62 8.96 9.06
N ASN A 26 -1.20 8.39 10.12
CA ASN A 26 -2.46 7.67 10.09
C ASN A 26 -3.47 8.36 11.03
N SER A 27 -4.48 8.98 10.45
CA SER A 27 -5.58 9.66 11.16
C SER A 27 -6.89 8.86 11.13
N TYR A 28 -6.86 7.62 10.65
CA TYR A 28 -8.03 6.77 10.55
C TYR A 28 -8.23 5.93 11.82
N GLU A 29 -9.46 5.49 12.03
CA GLU A 29 -9.88 4.67 13.16
C GLU A 29 -10.45 3.31 12.71
N GLY A 30 -10.55 2.36 13.64
CA GLY A 30 -11.07 1.01 13.38
C GLY A 30 -10.32 0.30 12.25
N ILE A 31 -11.06 -0.41 11.39
CA ILE A 31 -10.49 -1.12 10.23
C ILE A 31 -9.72 -0.19 9.29
N TRP A 32 -10.17 1.06 9.12
CA TRP A 32 -9.51 2.02 8.23
C TRP A 32 -8.13 2.40 8.75
N SER A 33 -7.95 2.43 10.07
CA SER A 33 -6.62 2.59 10.68
C SER A 33 -5.69 1.44 10.31
N ILE A 34 -6.20 0.22 10.31
CA ILE A 34 -5.42 -0.99 9.98
C ILE A 34 -5.04 -0.99 8.51
N VAL A 35 -6.00 -0.71 7.61
CA VAL A 35 -5.75 -0.59 6.16
C VAL A 35 -4.75 0.53 5.86
N CYS A 36 -4.92 1.71 6.45
CA CYS A 36 -3.98 2.82 6.27
C CYS A 36 -2.56 2.47 6.74
N ARG A 37 -2.45 1.75 7.86
CA ARG A 37 -1.14 1.32 8.37
C ARG A 37 -0.50 0.26 7.47
N GLN A 38 -1.27 -0.70 6.97
CA GLN A 38 -0.81 -1.67 5.98
C GLN A 38 -0.26 -0.96 4.73
N HIS A 39 -1.04 0.00 4.21
CA HIS A 39 -0.67 0.78 3.04
C HIS A 39 0.59 1.64 3.28
N SER A 40 0.79 2.16 4.50
CA SER A 40 2.00 2.91 4.84
C SER A 40 3.28 2.06 4.73
N PHE A 41 3.21 0.76 5.03
CA PHE A 41 4.37 -0.12 4.83
C PHE A 41 4.64 -0.39 3.36
N ASN A 42 3.61 -0.52 2.54
CA ASN A 42 3.76 -0.57 1.09
C ASN A 42 4.41 0.70 0.54
N PHE A 43 3.99 1.88 1.02
CA PHE A 43 4.58 3.16 0.63
C PHE A 43 6.06 3.24 1.02
N LEU A 44 6.40 2.93 2.28
CA LEU A 44 7.78 2.99 2.78
C LEU A 44 8.68 1.96 2.07
N LEU A 45 8.18 0.75 1.88
CA LEU A 45 8.86 -0.31 1.14
C LEU A 45 9.21 0.14 -0.28
N TRP A 46 8.24 0.72 -0.99
CA TRP A 46 8.43 1.22 -2.35
C TRP A 46 9.59 2.23 -2.43
N HIS A 47 9.66 3.17 -1.48
CA HIS A 47 10.70 4.20 -1.46
C HIS A 47 12.08 3.63 -1.10
N GLU A 48 12.16 2.68 -0.17
CA GLU A 48 13.42 2.00 0.12
C GLU A 48 13.91 1.15 -1.06
N GLU A 49 13.00 0.46 -1.77
CA GLU A 49 13.32 -0.25 -3.00
C GLU A 49 13.83 0.70 -4.08
N ASP A 50 13.26 1.90 -4.19
CA ASP A 50 13.72 2.91 -5.14
C ASP A 50 15.15 3.39 -4.82
N ILE A 51 15.44 3.64 -3.55
CA ILE A 51 16.80 3.96 -3.08
C ILE A 51 17.76 2.81 -3.41
N ALA A 52 17.36 1.56 -3.17
CA ALA A 52 18.19 0.39 -3.47
C ALA A 52 18.50 0.20 -4.96
N ARG A 53 17.60 0.66 -5.86
CA ARG A 53 17.78 0.61 -7.32
C ARG A 53 18.68 1.72 -7.85
N SER A 54 18.96 2.75 -7.06
CA SER A 54 19.80 3.87 -7.50
C SER A 54 21.27 3.45 -7.69
N PRO A 55 21.89 3.73 -8.85
CA PRO A 55 23.30 3.37 -9.09
C PRO A 55 24.29 4.17 -8.24
N ASN A 56 23.84 5.25 -7.60
CA ASN A 56 24.67 6.16 -6.81
C ASN A 56 24.67 5.82 -5.30
N VAL A 57 23.98 4.76 -4.89
CA VAL A 57 23.92 4.36 -3.47
C VAL A 57 25.21 3.64 -3.08
N GLY A 58 25.93 4.19 -2.10
CA GLY A 58 27.15 3.58 -1.59
C GLY A 58 26.91 2.31 -0.76
N ASP A 59 27.89 1.40 -0.73
CA ASP A 59 27.79 0.07 -0.11
C ASP A 59 27.28 0.08 1.34
N GLN A 60 27.73 1.05 2.16
CA GLN A 60 27.28 1.16 3.54
C GLN A 60 25.79 1.53 3.65
N LYS A 61 25.29 2.34 2.72
CA LYS A 61 23.87 2.72 2.64
C LYS A 61 23.02 1.56 2.14
N ILE A 62 23.53 0.72 1.22
CA ILE A 62 22.84 -0.49 0.74
C ILE A 62 22.46 -1.41 1.90
N ALA A 63 23.39 -1.65 2.83
CA ALA A 63 23.11 -2.54 3.97
C ALA A 63 22.00 -2.01 4.88
N GLN A 64 21.91 -0.68 5.06
CA GLN A 64 20.83 -0.08 5.84
C GLN A 64 19.48 -0.20 5.13
N VAL A 65 19.45 0.10 3.82
CA VAL A 65 18.27 0.02 2.97
C VAL A 65 17.73 -1.42 2.93
N LYS A 66 18.59 -2.42 2.76
CA LYS A 66 18.16 -3.83 2.79
C LYS A 66 17.48 -4.23 4.10
N ARG A 67 18.04 -3.81 5.25
CA ARG A 67 17.40 -4.07 6.55
C ARG A 67 16.04 -3.37 6.67
N ALA A 68 15.91 -2.17 6.12
CA ALA A 68 14.64 -1.45 6.08
C ALA A 68 13.61 -2.17 5.20
N ILE A 69 14.00 -2.61 4.00
CA ILE A 69 13.18 -3.42 3.08
C ILE A 69 12.68 -4.69 3.77
N ASP A 70 13.57 -5.45 4.41
CA ASP A 70 13.20 -6.67 5.11
C ASP A 70 12.18 -6.38 6.22
N GLY A 71 12.42 -5.33 7.01
CA GLY A 71 11.51 -4.89 8.06
C GLY A 71 10.15 -4.43 7.53
N TYR A 72 10.11 -3.65 6.46
CA TYR A 72 8.85 -3.18 5.87
C TYR A 72 8.09 -4.30 5.17
N ASN A 73 8.76 -5.26 4.53
CA ASN A 73 8.12 -6.46 3.99
C ASN A 73 7.49 -7.32 5.09
N GLN A 74 8.19 -7.53 6.20
CA GLN A 74 7.62 -8.26 7.34
C GLN A 74 6.39 -7.53 7.89
N ASN A 75 6.52 -6.22 8.16
CA ASN A 75 5.39 -5.43 8.65
C ASN A 75 4.22 -5.39 7.65
N ARG A 76 4.47 -5.34 6.34
CA ARG A 76 3.41 -5.41 5.34
C ARG A 76 2.61 -6.72 5.49
N ASN A 77 3.29 -7.85 5.63
CA ASN A 77 2.65 -9.15 5.83
C ASN A 77 1.89 -9.23 7.16
N ASP A 78 2.51 -8.79 8.26
CA ASP A 78 1.87 -8.77 9.58
C ASP A 78 0.57 -7.94 9.57
N TRP A 79 0.54 -6.85 8.79
CA TRP A 79 -0.63 -6.00 8.69
C TRP A 79 -1.67 -6.47 7.67
N ILE A 80 -1.29 -7.33 6.71
CA ILE A 80 -2.25 -8.13 5.92
C ILE A 80 -3.01 -9.07 6.86
N GLU A 81 -2.29 -9.81 7.71
CA GLU A 81 -2.89 -10.73 8.68
C GLU A 81 -3.82 -9.99 9.65
N LYS A 82 -3.44 -8.80 10.14
CA LYS A 82 -4.33 -7.99 11.00
C LYS A 82 -5.63 -7.56 10.33
N ILE A 83 -5.63 -7.34 9.01
CA ILE A 83 -6.86 -7.05 8.26
C ILE A 83 -7.73 -8.30 8.25
N ASP A 84 -7.14 -9.46 7.97
CA ASP A 84 -7.85 -10.75 7.94
C ASP A 84 -8.43 -11.12 9.32
N ASP A 85 -7.66 -10.91 10.39
CA ASP A 85 -8.09 -11.13 11.77
C ASP A 85 -9.27 -10.21 12.14
N TRP A 86 -9.20 -8.93 11.77
CA TRP A 86 -10.27 -7.98 12.06
C TRP A 86 -11.57 -8.37 11.34
N ILE A 87 -11.48 -8.75 10.06
CA ILE A 87 -12.64 -9.19 9.27
C ILE A 87 -13.21 -10.49 9.86
N THR A 88 -12.34 -11.42 10.23
CA THR A 88 -12.75 -12.69 10.85
C THR A 88 -13.50 -12.44 12.16
N GLY A 89 -12.95 -11.60 13.05
CA GLY A 89 -13.60 -11.21 14.30
C GLY A 89 -14.97 -10.57 14.05
N TYR A 90 -15.06 -9.63 13.11
CA TYR A 90 -16.33 -9.01 12.73
C TYR A 90 -17.37 -10.04 12.25
N LEU A 91 -16.98 -10.98 11.38
CA LEU A 91 -17.90 -11.99 10.85
C LEU A 91 -18.39 -12.96 11.94
N MET A 92 -17.52 -13.30 12.90
CA MET A 92 -17.87 -14.10 14.07
C MET A 92 -18.88 -13.38 14.97
N GLU A 93 -18.65 -12.09 15.27
CA GLU A 93 -19.58 -11.27 16.04
C GLU A 93 -20.94 -11.14 15.36
N ALA A 94 -20.94 -10.96 14.03
CA ALA A 94 -22.14 -10.92 13.20
C ALA A 94 -22.83 -12.28 13.04
N ARG A 95 -22.27 -13.37 13.63
CA ARG A 95 -22.76 -14.75 13.52
C ARG A 95 -22.95 -15.19 12.07
N THR A 96 -22.07 -14.74 11.18
CA THR A 96 -22.14 -15.07 9.76
C THR A 96 -21.60 -16.48 9.56
N SER A 97 -22.39 -17.34 8.92
CA SER A 97 -21.95 -18.68 8.49
C SER A 97 -21.80 -18.71 6.98
N PRO A 98 -20.72 -19.29 6.44
CA PRO A 98 -20.56 -19.44 5.00
C PRO A 98 -21.68 -20.33 4.44
N SER A 99 -22.16 -20.01 3.25
CA SER A 99 -23.04 -20.92 2.50
C SER A 99 -22.29 -22.21 2.18
N LEU A 100 -22.99 -23.35 2.19
CA LEU A 100 -22.42 -24.66 1.82
C LEU A 100 -21.85 -24.67 0.39
N ASN A 101 -22.33 -23.79 -0.48
CA ASN A 101 -21.87 -23.63 -1.86
C ASN A 101 -21.07 -22.33 -2.07
N ALA A 102 -20.53 -21.73 -1.00
CA ALA A 102 -19.69 -20.55 -1.13
C ALA A 102 -18.44 -20.90 -1.96
N PRO A 103 -18.09 -20.09 -2.98
CA PRO A 103 -16.87 -20.32 -3.75
C PRO A 103 -15.65 -20.15 -2.84
N LEU A 104 -14.71 -21.09 -2.94
CA LEU A 104 -13.42 -21.00 -2.27
C LEU A 104 -12.52 -20.04 -3.05
N ASN A 105 -11.94 -19.06 -2.35
CA ASN A 105 -10.93 -18.16 -2.91
C ASN A 105 -9.57 -18.50 -2.31
N THR A 106 -8.53 -18.47 -3.13
CA THR A 106 -7.14 -18.68 -2.69
C THR A 106 -6.53 -17.44 -2.04
N GLU A 107 -7.19 -16.30 -2.15
CA GLU A 107 -6.75 -15.01 -1.66
C GLU A 107 -7.61 -14.57 -0.49
N THR A 108 -6.96 -14.08 0.55
CA THR A 108 -7.63 -13.48 1.71
C THR A 108 -8.05 -12.04 1.40
N PRO A 109 -9.08 -11.49 2.08
CA PRO A 109 -9.44 -10.09 1.93
C PRO A 109 -8.27 -9.12 2.15
N GLY A 110 -7.40 -9.40 3.13
CA GLY A 110 -6.20 -8.64 3.41
C GLY A 110 -5.23 -8.64 2.22
N SER A 111 -5.03 -9.79 1.56
CA SER A 111 -4.15 -9.85 0.39
C SER A 111 -4.73 -9.11 -0.82
N VAL A 112 -6.06 -9.11 -0.98
CA VAL A 112 -6.74 -8.29 -2.01
C VAL A 112 -6.49 -6.80 -1.76
N ILE A 113 -6.65 -6.34 -0.51
CA ILE A 113 -6.41 -4.93 -0.12
C ILE A 113 -4.95 -4.54 -0.36
N ASP A 114 -4.00 -5.41 -0.03
CA ASP A 114 -2.58 -5.19 -0.32
C ASP A 114 -2.30 -4.97 -1.81
N ARG A 115 -2.89 -5.79 -2.69
CA ARG A 115 -2.74 -5.60 -4.14
C ARG A 115 -3.34 -4.28 -4.61
N LEU A 116 -4.48 -3.87 -4.07
CA LEU A 116 -5.06 -2.55 -4.36
C LEU A 116 -4.12 -1.41 -3.92
N SER A 117 -3.48 -1.55 -2.76
CA SER A 117 -2.47 -0.61 -2.25
C SER A 117 -1.27 -0.49 -3.22
N ILE A 118 -0.70 -1.62 -3.65
CA ILE A 118 0.40 -1.65 -4.62
C ILE A 118 -0.02 -1.03 -5.95
N MET A 119 -1.24 -1.29 -6.40
CA MET A 119 -1.76 -0.71 -7.64
C MET A 119 -1.91 0.80 -7.55
N SER A 120 -2.37 1.34 -6.41
CA SER A 120 -2.45 2.78 -6.17
C SER A 120 -1.08 3.46 -6.28
N LEU A 121 -0.04 2.89 -5.66
CA LEU A 121 1.34 3.40 -5.74
C LEU A 121 1.85 3.41 -7.20
N ARG A 122 1.64 2.30 -7.92
CA ARG A 122 2.06 2.18 -9.32
C ARG A 122 1.36 3.20 -10.23
N ILE A 123 0.06 3.40 -10.03
CA ILE A 123 -0.72 4.37 -10.79
C ILE A 123 -0.20 5.78 -10.55
N TYR A 124 0.00 6.17 -9.29
CA TYR A 124 0.51 7.49 -8.94
C TYR A 124 1.87 7.78 -9.60
N HIS A 125 2.84 6.88 -9.44
CA HIS A 125 4.17 7.09 -10.01
C HIS A 125 4.21 7.01 -11.53
N MET A 126 3.32 6.24 -12.16
CA MET A 126 3.17 6.26 -13.61
C MET A 126 2.69 7.63 -14.10
N PHE A 127 1.72 8.24 -13.41
CA PHE A 127 1.27 9.60 -13.72
C PHE A 127 2.35 10.67 -13.50
N GLU A 128 3.15 10.55 -12.45
CA GLU A 128 4.29 11.45 -12.24
C GLU A 128 5.32 11.34 -13.37
N GLN A 129 5.63 10.12 -13.82
CA GLN A 129 6.59 9.89 -14.90
C GLN A 129 6.10 10.47 -16.23
N CYS A 130 4.81 10.30 -16.56
CA CYS A 130 4.23 10.91 -17.76
C CYS A 130 4.33 12.44 -17.72
N GLN A 131 3.95 13.08 -16.60
CA GLN A 131 4.02 14.55 -16.47
C GLN A 131 5.44 15.09 -16.57
N ARG A 132 6.44 14.36 -16.03
CA ARG A 132 7.85 14.75 -16.17
C ARG A 132 8.31 14.68 -17.62
N SER A 133 7.97 13.61 -18.35
CA SER A 133 8.32 13.46 -19.77
C SER A 133 7.66 14.51 -20.66
N ASP A 134 6.38 14.82 -20.43
CA ASP A 134 5.65 15.85 -21.19
C ASP A 134 6.27 17.25 -20.96
N SER A 135 6.71 17.56 -19.73
CA SER A 135 7.38 18.82 -19.41
C SER A 135 8.79 18.95 -20.01
N THR A 136 9.45 17.84 -20.33
CA THR A 136 10.75 17.85 -21.03
C THR A 136 10.61 18.07 -22.54
N ASP A 137 9.47 17.72 -23.14
CA ASP A 137 9.20 17.97 -24.56
C ASP A 137 8.78 19.43 -24.86
N GLU A 138 8.29 20.18 -23.87
CA GLU A 138 7.96 21.62 -24.03
C GLU A 138 9.18 22.57 -24.02
N HIS A 139 10.40 22.08 -23.77
CA HIS A 139 11.61 22.93 -23.68
C HIS A 139 12.47 23.00 -24.97
N ILE A 140 11.96 22.63 -26.14
CA ILE A 140 12.71 22.69 -27.43
C ILE A 140 12.20 23.79 -28.41
N ARG A 141 11.21 24.61 -28.06
CA ARG A 141 10.83 25.76 -28.91
C ARG A 141 10.53 27.03 -28.09
N GLY A 142 11.55 27.87 -28.00
CA GLY A 142 11.47 29.27 -27.58
C GLY A 142 12.73 30.00 -28.03
#